data_AF-A0ABD6WJB7-F1
#
_entry.id   AF-A0ABD6WJB7-F1
#
_cell.length_a   1.000
_cell.length_b   1.000
_cell.length_c   1.000
_cell.angle_alpha   90.00
_cell.angle_beta   90.00
_cell.angle_gamma   90.00
#
_symmetry.space_group_name_H-M   'P 1'
#
loop_
_entity.id
_entity.type
_entity.pdbx_description
1 polymer ?
#
loop_
_entity_poly.entity_id
_entity_poly.type
_entity_poly.pdbx_seq_one_letter_code
_entity_poly.pdbx_strand_id
1 'polypeptide(L)'
;MSDDDEVGQEVGQNVRIALTIAMQMGEKFARLREELARDAQARSAAQARELSARFDAERGAARATLQVVDRPDWWEKASIQDISKVAETAQAWKNHDPIAERASAVVQREVFERYGVDTAVLRDAAGQAKSELDRAREWATNSAPEHYHRHDDDRLTMDIRGRAEPDVNAERALITDYRAALAGDAGTLELSAAEEWKRDTDPAGFQDYRVQTSIDWNDGEFRTADPAAVAAARAALVEEWKDTVAPERARAGAEVTEAQLLIAEADRLDRANDARNQEAARETPGASDVDNGRAEMAAQLEARASDYDRDAAAGGTANATPDELRELASDARAQAQLFRDDAPAERQEAAQGTGGPSTESAPPATDPRASASREAGEIAYDSAERRQSTIQAMEAKGVPPHVIEARMSADSAHATPPSAAVTSKAPMSTVPQTRRGRGQGQGADRADLSR
;
A
#
# COMPACT_ATOMS: atom_id res chain seq x y z
N MET A 1 -38.46 20.20 -41.03
CA MET A 1 -37.10 19.62 -40.99
C MET A 1 -36.70 19.54 -39.52
N SER A 2 -37.12 18.50 -38.79
CA SER A 2 -36.66 18.21 -37.42
C SER A 2 -36.88 16.75 -36.98
N ASP A 3 -37.91 16.06 -37.47
CA ASP A 3 -38.22 14.70 -36.98
C ASP A 3 -37.27 13.60 -37.52
N ASP A 4 -36.72 13.75 -38.73
CA ASP A 4 -35.88 12.74 -39.38
C ASP A 4 -34.45 12.69 -38.79
N ASP A 5 -33.95 13.84 -38.30
CA ASP A 5 -32.62 13.94 -37.66
C ASP A 5 -32.63 13.39 -36.22
N GLU A 6 -33.75 13.51 -35.50
CA GLU A 6 -33.89 12.98 -34.12
C GLU A 6 -33.96 11.45 -34.12
N VAL A 7 -34.75 10.86 -35.03
CA VAL A 7 -34.85 9.40 -35.21
C VAL A 7 -33.52 8.79 -35.64
N GLY A 8 -32.78 9.45 -36.55
CA GLY A 8 -31.44 9.00 -36.96
C GLY A 8 -30.41 9.00 -35.81
N GLN A 9 -30.48 9.98 -34.91
CA GLN A 9 -29.58 10.08 -33.76
C GLN A 9 -29.88 9.03 -32.68
N GLU A 10 -31.15 8.79 -32.37
CA GLU A 10 -31.54 7.78 -31.39
C GLU A 10 -31.15 6.36 -31.85
N VAL A 11 -31.36 6.05 -33.14
CA VAL A 11 -30.93 4.77 -33.73
C VAL A 11 -29.41 4.60 -33.63
N GLY A 12 -28.63 5.65 -33.94
CA GLY A 12 -27.18 5.63 -33.79
C GLY A 12 -26.71 5.42 -32.34
N GLN A 13 -27.40 6.00 -31.35
CA GLN A 13 -27.08 5.82 -29.93
C GLN A 13 -27.36 4.38 -29.46
N ASN A 14 -28.51 3.81 -29.85
CA ASN A 14 -28.88 2.45 -29.49
C ASN A 14 -27.94 1.41 -30.12
N VAL A 15 -27.52 1.63 -31.38
CA VAL A 15 -26.50 0.83 -32.07
C VAL A 15 -25.17 0.90 -31.30
N ARG A 16 -24.73 2.08 -30.87
CA ARG A 16 -23.49 2.25 -30.10
C ARG A 16 -23.49 1.46 -28.80
N ILE A 17 -24.59 1.49 -28.04
CA ILE A 17 -24.71 0.76 -26.76
C ILE A 17 -24.65 -0.75 -27.02
N ALA A 18 -25.45 -1.25 -27.97
CA ALA A 18 -25.51 -2.68 -28.28
C ALA A 18 -24.17 -3.21 -28.80
N LEU A 19 -23.49 -2.46 -29.68
CA LEU A 19 -22.17 -2.83 -30.16
C LEU A 19 -21.09 -2.75 -29.07
N THR A 20 -21.16 -1.82 -28.13
CA THR A 20 -20.22 -1.78 -26.99
C THR A 20 -20.32 -3.07 -26.18
N ILE A 21 -21.55 -3.50 -25.87
CA ILE A 21 -21.80 -4.75 -25.16
C ILE A 21 -21.29 -5.95 -25.98
N ALA A 22 -21.55 -5.97 -27.29
CA ALA A 22 -21.06 -7.01 -28.19
C ALA A 22 -19.53 -7.07 -28.25
N MET A 23 -18.85 -5.92 -28.28
CA MET A 23 -17.38 -5.86 -28.25
C MET A 23 -16.82 -6.38 -26.93
N GLN A 24 -17.42 -6.00 -25.79
CA GLN A 24 -17.04 -6.52 -24.47
C GLN A 24 -17.22 -8.04 -24.39
N MET A 25 -18.35 -8.56 -24.87
CA MET A 25 -18.60 -10.00 -24.88
C MET A 25 -17.66 -10.72 -25.84
N GLY A 26 -17.44 -10.18 -27.04
CA GLY A 26 -16.51 -10.74 -28.03
C GLY A 26 -15.08 -10.82 -27.51
N GLU A 27 -14.62 -9.81 -26.77
CA GLU A 27 -13.31 -9.82 -26.13
C GLU A 27 -13.21 -10.85 -24.99
N LYS A 28 -14.24 -10.94 -24.13
CA LYS A 28 -14.30 -11.97 -23.08
C LYS A 28 -14.24 -13.38 -23.67
N PHE A 29 -14.98 -13.63 -24.75
CA PHE A 29 -14.94 -14.92 -25.44
C PHE A 29 -13.60 -15.17 -26.15
N ALA A 30 -12.96 -14.14 -26.69
CA ALA A 30 -11.62 -14.27 -27.28
C ALA A 30 -10.59 -14.70 -26.22
N ARG A 31 -10.61 -14.10 -25.03
CA ARG A 31 -9.72 -14.49 -23.91
C ARG A 31 -9.96 -15.92 -23.46
N LEU A 32 -11.22 -16.30 -23.23
CA LEU A 32 -11.59 -17.66 -22.84
C LEU A 32 -11.09 -18.70 -23.85
N ARG A 33 -11.16 -18.40 -25.15
CA ARG A 33 -10.67 -19.31 -26.20
C ARG A 33 -9.16 -19.42 -26.23
N GLU A 34 -8.46 -18.30 -26.02
CA GLU A 34 -7.01 -18.33 -25.97
C GLU A 34 -6.51 -19.18 -24.81
N GLU A 35 -7.17 -19.10 -23.64
CA GLU A 35 -6.91 -19.97 -22.49
C GLU A 35 -7.19 -21.44 -22.82
N LEU A 36 -8.36 -21.76 -23.40
CA LEU A 36 -8.69 -23.13 -23.80
C LEU A 36 -7.69 -23.69 -24.83
N ALA A 37 -7.21 -22.86 -25.76
CA ALA A 37 -6.21 -23.25 -26.75
C ALA A 37 -4.85 -23.55 -26.10
N ARG A 38 -4.43 -22.72 -25.12
CA ARG A 38 -3.21 -22.95 -24.33
C ARG A 38 -3.32 -24.23 -23.49
N ASP A 39 -4.46 -24.43 -22.84
CA ASP A 39 -4.76 -25.63 -22.05
C ASP A 39 -4.73 -26.91 -22.89
N ALA A 40 -5.29 -26.87 -24.11
CA ALA A 40 -5.29 -28.00 -25.03
C ALA A 40 -3.87 -28.42 -25.43
N GLN A 41 -2.93 -27.48 -25.52
CA GLN A 41 -1.52 -27.76 -25.81
C GLN A 41 -0.78 -28.42 -24.63
N ALA A 42 -1.26 -28.23 -23.40
CA ALA A 42 -0.62 -28.74 -22.19
C ALA A 42 -1.03 -30.19 -21.83
N ARG A 43 -2.08 -30.75 -22.43
CA ARG A 43 -2.65 -32.07 -22.07
C ARG A 43 -2.18 -33.21 -22.98
N SER A 44 -2.46 -34.46 -22.57
CA SER A 44 -2.13 -35.68 -23.32
C SER A 44 -2.66 -35.65 -24.77
N ALA A 45 -1.94 -36.30 -25.70
CA ALA A 45 -2.23 -36.24 -27.14
C ALA A 45 -3.67 -36.67 -27.54
N ALA A 46 -4.34 -37.50 -26.74
CA ALA A 46 -5.73 -37.90 -27.00
C ALA A 46 -6.75 -36.82 -26.59
N GLN A 47 -6.57 -36.22 -25.42
CA GLN A 47 -7.43 -35.12 -24.93
C GLN A 47 -7.24 -33.84 -25.75
N ALA A 48 -6.02 -33.56 -26.21
CA ALA A 48 -5.73 -32.44 -27.11
C ALA A 48 -6.49 -32.56 -28.44
N ARG A 49 -6.58 -33.77 -29.01
CA ARG A 49 -7.34 -34.03 -30.25
C ARG A 49 -8.84 -33.83 -30.07
N GLU A 50 -9.40 -34.29 -28.94
CA GLU A 50 -10.82 -34.11 -28.65
C GLU A 50 -11.19 -32.64 -28.47
N LEU A 51 -10.39 -31.89 -27.69
CA LEU A 51 -10.59 -30.44 -27.52
C LEU A 51 -10.43 -29.68 -28.84
N SER A 52 -9.44 -30.04 -29.66
CA SER A 52 -9.26 -29.47 -31.00
C SER A 52 -10.48 -29.71 -31.89
N ALA A 53 -11.05 -30.92 -31.88
CA ALA A 53 -12.24 -31.24 -32.68
C ALA A 53 -13.46 -30.42 -32.27
N ARG A 54 -13.64 -30.17 -30.96
CA ARG A 54 -14.70 -29.29 -30.45
C ARG A 54 -14.48 -27.84 -30.89
N PHE A 55 -13.25 -27.34 -30.75
CA PHE A 55 -12.89 -26.00 -31.19
C PHE A 55 -13.13 -25.80 -32.69
N ASP A 56 -12.79 -26.79 -33.52
CA ASP A 56 -13.05 -26.78 -34.95
C ASP A 56 -14.55 -26.79 -35.29
N ALA A 57 -15.35 -27.55 -34.54
CA ALA A 57 -16.81 -27.56 -34.70
C ALA A 57 -17.43 -26.20 -34.35
N GLU A 58 -16.99 -25.58 -33.25
CA GLU A 58 -17.43 -24.22 -32.87
C GLU A 58 -17.01 -23.18 -33.92
N ARG A 59 -15.80 -23.30 -34.48
CA ARG A 59 -15.33 -22.45 -35.58
C ARG A 59 -16.20 -22.59 -36.82
N GLY A 60 -16.63 -23.82 -37.13
CA GLY A 60 -17.57 -24.09 -38.21
C GLY A 60 -18.93 -23.42 -38.00
N ALA A 61 -19.48 -23.50 -36.79
CA ALA A 61 -20.74 -22.83 -36.43
C ALA A 61 -20.62 -21.31 -36.52
N ALA A 62 -19.50 -20.74 -36.06
CA ALA A 62 -19.24 -19.32 -36.16
C ALA A 62 -19.16 -18.84 -37.61
N ARG A 63 -18.47 -19.58 -38.49
CA ARG A 63 -18.43 -19.29 -39.92
C ARG A 63 -19.83 -19.25 -40.53
N ALA A 64 -20.72 -20.18 -40.16
CA ALA A 64 -22.09 -20.19 -40.64
C ALA A 64 -22.86 -18.91 -40.25
N THR A 65 -22.68 -18.43 -39.02
CA THR A 65 -23.25 -17.15 -38.56
C THR A 65 -22.70 -15.95 -39.34
N LEU A 66 -21.41 -15.97 -39.71
CA LEU A 66 -20.74 -14.84 -40.34
C LEU A 66 -20.95 -14.73 -41.85
N GLN A 67 -21.42 -15.78 -42.52
CA GLN A 67 -21.69 -15.77 -43.96
C GLN A 67 -22.71 -14.71 -44.40
N VAL A 68 -23.56 -14.22 -43.49
CA VAL A 68 -24.58 -13.22 -43.80
C VAL A 68 -24.01 -11.83 -44.09
N VAL A 69 -22.80 -11.55 -43.60
CA VAL A 69 -22.15 -10.22 -43.63
C VAL A 69 -21.87 -9.74 -45.05
N ASP A 70 -21.63 -10.66 -45.99
CA ASP A 70 -21.35 -10.34 -47.38
C ASP A 70 -22.63 -10.08 -48.21
N ARG A 71 -23.83 -10.19 -47.61
CA ARG A 71 -25.12 -10.05 -48.30
C ARG A 71 -25.70 -8.65 -48.09
N PRO A 72 -25.79 -7.79 -49.13
CA PRO A 72 -26.33 -6.44 -48.99
C PRO A 72 -27.78 -6.43 -48.47
N ASP A 73 -28.64 -7.30 -48.98
CA ASP A 73 -30.05 -7.41 -48.57
C ASP A 73 -30.25 -7.76 -47.10
N TRP A 74 -29.24 -8.38 -46.45
CA TRP A 74 -29.30 -8.66 -45.02
C TRP A 74 -29.17 -7.37 -44.22
N TRP A 75 -28.21 -6.51 -44.57
CA TRP A 75 -28.00 -5.23 -43.89
C TRP A 75 -29.17 -4.26 -44.01
N GLU A 76 -30.01 -4.38 -45.04
CA GLU A 76 -31.25 -3.60 -45.16
C GLU A 76 -32.35 -4.05 -44.19
N LYS A 77 -32.30 -5.30 -43.71
CA LYS A 77 -33.35 -5.94 -42.91
C LYS A 77 -32.90 -6.33 -41.50
N ALA A 78 -31.58 -6.34 -41.27
CA ALA A 78 -30.98 -6.80 -40.01
C ALA A 78 -31.38 -5.88 -38.86
N SER A 79 -31.78 -6.49 -37.75
CA SER A 79 -31.99 -5.74 -36.51
C SER A 79 -30.65 -5.38 -35.86
N ILE A 80 -30.68 -4.42 -34.93
CA ILE A 80 -29.51 -4.06 -34.11
C ILE A 80 -28.96 -5.29 -33.36
N GLN A 81 -29.85 -6.20 -32.93
CA GLN A 81 -29.45 -7.44 -32.25
C GLN A 81 -28.73 -8.40 -33.19
N ASP A 82 -29.19 -8.54 -34.44
CA ASP A 82 -28.54 -9.38 -35.44
C ASP A 82 -27.13 -8.86 -35.77
N ILE A 83 -27.00 -7.54 -35.97
CA ILE A 83 -25.73 -6.88 -36.22
C ILE A 83 -24.79 -7.07 -35.02
N SER A 84 -25.30 -6.90 -33.80
CA SER A 84 -24.55 -7.09 -32.56
C SER A 84 -24.07 -8.53 -32.41
N LYS A 85 -24.91 -9.52 -32.72
CA LYS A 85 -24.53 -10.94 -32.60
C LYS A 85 -23.44 -11.34 -33.59
N VAL A 86 -23.54 -10.83 -34.80
CA VAL A 86 -22.52 -11.01 -35.84
C VAL A 86 -21.22 -10.29 -35.45
N ALA A 87 -21.29 -9.08 -34.90
CA ALA A 87 -20.14 -8.33 -34.42
C ALA A 87 -19.42 -9.04 -33.25
N GLU A 88 -20.17 -9.51 -32.25
CA GLU A 88 -19.67 -10.33 -31.13
C GLU A 88 -18.95 -11.58 -31.66
N THR A 89 -19.60 -12.31 -32.58
CA THR A 89 -19.05 -13.54 -33.15
C THR A 89 -17.78 -13.26 -33.96
N ALA A 90 -17.77 -12.22 -34.79
CA ALA A 90 -16.61 -11.86 -35.59
C ALA A 90 -15.42 -11.48 -34.69
N GLN A 91 -15.67 -10.64 -33.68
CA GLN A 91 -14.65 -10.21 -32.72
C GLN A 91 -14.10 -11.38 -31.89
N ALA A 92 -14.95 -12.33 -31.48
CA ALA A 92 -14.54 -13.50 -30.71
C ALA A 92 -13.67 -14.50 -31.51
N TRP A 93 -13.67 -14.43 -32.83
CA TRP A 93 -13.00 -15.40 -33.71
C TRP A 93 -11.90 -14.81 -34.60
N LYS A 94 -11.80 -13.48 -34.72
CA LYS A 94 -10.90 -12.83 -35.69
C LYS A 94 -9.43 -13.26 -35.60
N ASN A 95 -8.92 -13.59 -34.41
CA ASN A 95 -7.53 -14.00 -34.22
C ASN A 95 -7.28 -15.49 -34.56
N HIS A 96 -8.34 -16.28 -34.77
CA HIS A 96 -8.28 -17.72 -34.98
C HIS A 96 -8.90 -18.16 -36.32
N ASP A 97 -9.56 -17.24 -37.03
CA ASP A 97 -10.23 -17.52 -38.29
C ASP A 97 -10.20 -16.32 -39.26
N PRO A 98 -9.66 -16.48 -40.48
CA PRO A 98 -9.56 -15.40 -41.45
C PRO A 98 -10.91 -14.96 -42.04
N ILE A 99 -11.95 -15.80 -41.97
CA ILE A 99 -13.32 -15.40 -42.34
C ILE A 99 -13.88 -14.47 -41.27
N ALA A 100 -13.63 -14.76 -39.99
CA ALA A 100 -14.04 -13.90 -38.89
C ALA A 100 -13.32 -12.55 -38.88
N GLU A 101 -12.03 -12.54 -39.21
CA GLU A 101 -11.28 -11.30 -39.39
C GLU A 101 -11.89 -10.41 -40.49
N ARG A 102 -12.17 -10.98 -41.66
CA ARG A 102 -12.82 -10.25 -42.75
C ARG A 102 -14.22 -9.79 -42.38
N ALA A 103 -15.02 -10.64 -41.74
CA ALA A 103 -16.36 -10.28 -41.29
C ALA A 103 -16.31 -9.13 -40.27
N SER A 104 -15.32 -9.10 -39.38
CA SER A 104 -15.11 -8.00 -38.43
C SER A 104 -14.84 -6.68 -39.15
N ALA A 105 -14.02 -6.69 -40.20
CA ALA A 105 -13.75 -5.51 -41.01
C ALA A 105 -14.98 -5.02 -41.79
N VAL A 106 -15.77 -5.93 -42.35
CA VAL A 106 -17.02 -5.56 -43.06
C VAL A 106 -18.04 -4.98 -42.08
N VAL A 107 -18.23 -5.61 -40.91
CA VAL A 107 -19.12 -5.09 -39.87
C VAL A 107 -18.69 -3.69 -39.42
N GLN A 108 -17.39 -3.45 -39.21
CA GLN A 108 -16.89 -2.13 -38.87
C GLN A 108 -17.25 -1.10 -39.94
N ARG A 109 -17.01 -1.41 -41.22
CA ARG A 109 -17.30 -0.50 -42.33
C ARG A 109 -18.80 -0.19 -42.42
N GLU A 110 -19.64 -1.22 -42.47
CA GLU A 110 -21.10 -1.04 -42.64
C GLU A 110 -21.73 -0.30 -41.45
N VAL A 111 -21.28 -0.58 -40.22
CA VAL A 111 -21.78 0.11 -39.03
C VAL A 111 -21.35 1.57 -38.99
N PHE A 112 -20.13 1.88 -39.43
CA PHE A 112 -19.66 3.25 -39.56
C PHE A 112 -20.43 4.01 -40.65
N GLU A 113 -20.57 3.43 -41.84
CA GLU A 113 -21.24 4.05 -42.98
C GLU A 113 -22.74 4.30 -42.72
N ARG A 114 -23.43 3.38 -42.04
CA ARG A 114 -24.89 3.47 -41.83
C ARG A 114 -25.28 4.21 -40.56
N TYR A 115 -24.46 4.15 -39.51
CA TYR A 115 -24.84 4.66 -38.18
C TYR A 115 -23.81 5.65 -37.59
N GLY A 116 -22.70 5.92 -38.28
CA GLY A 116 -21.64 6.80 -37.77
C GLY A 116 -20.94 6.27 -36.52
N VAL A 117 -21.01 4.95 -36.27
CA VAL A 117 -20.43 4.31 -35.10
C VAL A 117 -19.12 3.63 -35.48
N ASP A 118 -18.00 4.11 -34.93
CA ASP A 118 -16.71 3.43 -35.08
C ASP A 118 -16.57 2.31 -34.05
N THR A 119 -16.64 1.07 -34.54
CA THR A 119 -16.54 -0.13 -33.70
C THR A 119 -15.14 -0.35 -33.13
N ALA A 120 -14.09 0.21 -33.74
CA ALA A 120 -12.74 0.16 -33.17
C ALA A 120 -12.63 1.03 -31.91
N VAL A 121 -13.21 2.24 -31.92
CA VAL A 121 -13.27 3.09 -30.72
C VAL A 121 -14.07 2.42 -29.61
N LEU A 122 -15.21 1.80 -29.95
CA LEU A 122 -16.01 1.06 -28.95
C LEU A 122 -15.27 -0.15 -28.40
N ARG A 123 -14.52 -0.86 -29.23
CA ARG A 123 -13.67 -1.96 -28.80
C ARG A 123 -12.57 -1.47 -27.85
N ASP A 124 -11.90 -0.37 -28.20
CA ASP A 124 -10.82 0.16 -27.36
C ASP A 124 -11.38 0.65 -26.01
N ALA A 125 -12.56 1.27 -26.01
CA ALA A 125 -13.28 1.62 -24.79
C ALA A 125 -13.79 0.40 -24.00
N ALA A 126 -14.23 -0.66 -24.68
CA ALA A 126 -14.63 -1.93 -24.08
C ALA A 126 -13.45 -2.65 -23.43
N GLY A 127 -12.28 -2.65 -24.07
CA GLY A 127 -11.03 -3.19 -23.52
C GLY A 127 -10.49 -2.38 -22.35
N GLN A 128 -10.85 -1.09 -22.27
CA GLN A 128 -10.57 -0.22 -21.12
C GLN A 128 -11.63 -0.25 -20.02
N ALA A 129 -12.81 -0.86 -20.26
CA ALA A 129 -13.84 -0.96 -19.25
C ALA A 129 -13.39 -1.95 -18.16
N LYS A 130 -13.30 -1.47 -16.90
CA LYS A 130 -12.97 -2.30 -15.74
C LYS A 130 -13.75 -3.61 -15.79
N SER A 131 -13.06 -4.74 -15.64
CA SER A 131 -13.70 -6.04 -15.56
C SER A 131 -14.52 -6.15 -14.27
N GLU A 132 -15.35 -7.18 -14.15
CA GLU A 132 -16.07 -7.44 -12.89
C GLU A 132 -15.10 -7.79 -11.76
N LEU A 133 -14.00 -8.48 -12.07
CA LEU A 133 -12.92 -8.74 -11.14
C LEU A 133 -12.25 -7.45 -10.67
N ASP A 134 -12.00 -6.50 -11.57
CA ASP A 134 -11.41 -5.20 -11.19
C ASP A 134 -12.32 -4.41 -10.26
N ARG A 135 -13.63 -4.43 -10.52
CA ARG A 135 -14.63 -3.81 -9.62
C ARG A 135 -14.69 -4.52 -8.27
N ALA A 136 -14.56 -5.85 -8.26
CA ALA A 136 -14.54 -6.63 -7.03
C ALA A 136 -13.27 -6.37 -6.19
N ARG A 137 -12.09 -6.27 -6.83
CA ARG A 137 -10.83 -5.85 -6.19
C ARG A 137 -10.97 -4.44 -5.60
N GLU A 138 -11.47 -3.49 -6.39
CA GLU A 138 -11.67 -2.11 -5.95
C GLU A 138 -12.68 -2.00 -4.80
N TRP A 139 -13.78 -2.74 -4.85
CA TRP A 139 -14.71 -2.83 -3.74
C TRP A 139 -14.03 -3.40 -2.49
N ALA A 140 -13.28 -4.48 -2.62
CA ALA A 140 -12.64 -5.11 -1.48
C ALA A 140 -11.62 -4.19 -0.80
N THR A 141 -10.81 -3.46 -1.58
CA THR A 141 -9.85 -2.49 -1.04
C THR A 141 -10.52 -1.33 -0.32
N ASN A 142 -11.68 -0.86 -0.77
CA ASN A 142 -12.28 0.38 -0.28
C ASN A 142 -13.46 0.17 0.69
N SER A 143 -14.06 -1.02 0.71
CA SER A 143 -15.39 -1.22 1.30
C SER A 143 -15.64 -2.61 1.87
N ALA A 144 -14.68 -3.55 1.78
CA ALA A 144 -14.86 -4.84 2.43
C ALA A 144 -14.83 -4.71 3.97
N PRO A 145 -15.42 -5.68 4.69
CA PRO A 145 -15.31 -5.76 6.14
C PRO A 145 -13.85 -5.82 6.61
N GLU A 146 -13.61 -5.40 7.86
CA GLU A 146 -12.30 -5.59 8.50
C GLU A 146 -11.86 -7.06 8.47
N HIS A 147 -10.55 -7.29 8.30
CA HIS A 147 -9.93 -8.62 8.15
C HIS A 147 -10.33 -9.40 6.88
N TYR A 148 -10.92 -8.73 5.88
CA TYR A 148 -11.21 -9.35 4.60
C TYR A 148 -10.01 -9.30 3.65
N HIS A 149 -9.33 -10.44 3.51
CA HIS A 149 -8.06 -10.55 2.77
C HIS A 149 -8.16 -11.26 1.41
N ARG A 150 -9.37 -11.66 0.97
CA ARG A 150 -9.57 -12.44 -0.26
C ARG A 150 -9.12 -11.73 -1.55
N HIS A 151 -8.88 -10.42 -1.49
CA HIS A 151 -8.41 -9.61 -2.61
C HIS A 151 -6.88 -9.48 -2.69
N ASP A 152 -6.15 -9.98 -1.68
CA ASP A 152 -4.69 -9.93 -1.64
C ASP A 152 -4.09 -10.84 -2.73
N ASP A 153 -2.98 -10.42 -3.35
CA ASP A 153 -2.42 -11.12 -4.51
C ASP A 153 -1.96 -12.55 -4.17
N ASP A 154 -1.53 -12.81 -2.94
CA ASP A 154 -1.20 -14.15 -2.45
C ASP A 154 -2.43 -15.06 -2.27
N ARG A 155 -3.63 -14.47 -2.15
CA ARG A 155 -4.91 -15.18 -2.08
C ARG A 155 -5.50 -15.43 -3.46
N LEU A 156 -5.23 -14.54 -4.41
CA LEU A 156 -5.69 -14.63 -5.79
C LEU A 156 -4.76 -15.41 -6.72
N THR A 157 -3.61 -15.87 -6.21
CA THR A 157 -2.64 -16.66 -6.99
C THR A 157 -2.32 -17.99 -6.31
N MET A 158 -2.01 -19.00 -7.12
CA MET A 158 -1.53 -20.31 -6.67
C MET A 158 -0.13 -20.57 -7.23
N ASP A 159 0.72 -21.27 -6.46
CA ASP A 159 2.00 -21.74 -6.95
C ASP A 159 1.82 -23.03 -7.76
N ILE A 160 2.04 -22.96 -9.07
CA ILE A 160 2.11 -24.12 -9.94
C ILE A 160 3.55 -24.27 -10.44
N ARG A 161 4.29 -25.19 -9.80
CA ARG A 161 5.68 -25.53 -10.19
C ARG A 161 6.62 -24.32 -10.17
N GLY A 162 6.52 -23.48 -9.14
CA GLY A 162 7.37 -22.30 -8.94
C GLY A 162 6.97 -21.09 -9.79
N ARG A 163 5.76 -21.08 -10.34
CA ARG A 163 5.15 -19.90 -10.97
C ARG A 163 3.85 -19.55 -10.26
N ALA A 164 3.70 -18.26 -9.94
CA ALA A 164 2.44 -17.71 -9.48
C ALA A 164 1.49 -17.61 -10.69
N GLU A 165 0.45 -18.44 -10.68
CA GLU A 165 -0.63 -18.45 -11.67
C GLU A 165 -1.93 -17.97 -10.99
N PRO A 166 -2.86 -17.32 -11.72
CA PRO A 166 -4.14 -16.91 -11.15
C PRO A 166 -4.96 -18.09 -10.59
N ASP A 167 -5.52 -17.93 -9.40
CA ASP A 167 -6.47 -18.86 -8.83
C ASP A 167 -7.90 -18.48 -9.22
N VAL A 168 -8.40 -19.13 -10.27
CA VAL A 168 -9.75 -18.92 -10.81
C VAL A 168 -10.85 -19.14 -9.76
N ASN A 169 -10.64 -20.04 -8.79
CA ASN A 169 -11.63 -20.26 -7.73
C ASN A 169 -11.63 -19.11 -6.72
N ALA A 170 -10.45 -18.57 -6.39
CA ALA A 170 -10.32 -17.41 -5.52
C ALA A 170 -10.91 -16.15 -6.18
N GLU A 171 -10.63 -15.93 -7.47
CA GLU A 171 -11.22 -14.81 -8.23
C GLU A 171 -12.75 -14.91 -8.30
N ARG A 172 -13.30 -16.11 -8.52
CA ARG A 172 -14.75 -16.33 -8.50
C ARG A 172 -15.37 -16.10 -7.13
N ALA A 173 -14.69 -16.47 -6.05
CA ALA A 173 -15.13 -16.23 -4.69
C ALA A 173 -15.20 -14.72 -4.40
N LEU A 174 -14.17 -13.96 -4.79
CA LEU A 174 -14.16 -12.49 -4.66
C LEU A 174 -15.30 -11.82 -5.43
N ILE A 175 -15.57 -12.26 -6.67
CA ILE A 175 -16.71 -11.75 -7.46
C ILE A 175 -18.06 -12.10 -6.80
N THR A 176 -18.15 -13.27 -6.17
CA THR A 176 -19.37 -13.70 -5.46
C THR A 176 -19.66 -12.80 -4.26
N ASP A 177 -18.63 -12.49 -3.46
CA ASP A 177 -18.75 -11.57 -2.33
C ASP A 177 -19.11 -10.15 -2.78
N TYR A 178 -18.48 -9.67 -3.86
CA TYR A 178 -18.82 -8.37 -4.45
C TYR A 178 -20.30 -8.29 -4.84
N ARG A 179 -20.86 -9.34 -5.44
CA ARG A 179 -22.29 -9.40 -5.78
C ARG A 179 -23.18 -9.45 -4.52
N ALA A 180 -22.77 -10.18 -3.49
CA ALA A 180 -23.48 -10.20 -2.21
C ALA A 180 -23.51 -8.81 -1.57
N ALA A 181 -22.39 -8.08 -1.60
CA ALA A 181 -22.32 -6.70 -1.12
C ALA A 181 -23.28 -5.76 -1.86
N LEU A 182 -23.34 -5.85 -3.19
CA LEU A 182 -24.30 -5.07 -3.98
C LEU A 182 -25.76 -5.43 -3.68
N ALA A 183 -26.03 -6.69 -3.34
CA ALA A 183 -27.35 -7.17 -2.95
C ALA A 183 -27.72 -6.85 -1.49
N GLY A 184 -26.78 -6.32 -0.69
CA GLY A 184 -26.97 -6.12 0.75
C GLY A 184 -27.03 -7.42 1.56
N ASP A 185 -26.50 -8.52 1.02
CA ASP A 185 -26.43 -9.82 1.71
C ASP A 185 -25.25 -9.85 2.68
N ALA A 186 -25.50 -9.30 3.88
CA ALA A 186 -24.52 -9.28 4.96
C ALA A 186 -24.10 -10.68 5.40
N GLY A 187 -24.98 -11.69 5.31
CA GLY A 187 -24.67 -13.04 5.79
C GLY A 187 -23.56 -13.71 4.99
N THR A 188 -23.56 -13.54 3.67
CA THR A 188 -22.49 -14.06 2.81
C THR A 188 -21.16 -13.36 3.09
N LEU A 189 -21.18 -12.03 3.31
CA LEU A 189 -19.97 -11.27 3.62
C LEU A 189 -19.38 -11.61 4.99
N GLU A 190 -20.24 -11.76 6.01
CA GLU A 190 -19.83 -12.17 7.35
C GLU A 190 -19.21 -13.56 7.34
N LEU A 191 -19.78 -14.51 6.58
CA LEU A 191 -19.19 -15.83 6.42
C LEU A 191 -17.83 -15.76 5.76
N SER A 192 -17.69 -15.03 4.65
CA SER A 192 -16.41 -14.86 3.97
C SER A 192 -15.35 -14.20 4.85
N ALA A 193 -15.73 -13.22 5.69
CA ALA A 193 -14.83 -12.60 6.67
C ALA A 193 -14.43 -13.56 7.80
N ALA A 194 -15.38 -14.36 8.32
CA ALA A 194 -15.11 -15.35 9.35
C ALA A 194 -14.19 -16.48 8.84
N GLU A 195 -14.34 -16.88 7.58
CA GLU A 195 -13.46 -17.85 6.93
C GLU A 195 -12.02 -17.34 6.78
N GLU A 196 -11.84 -16.08 6.36
CA GLU A 196 -10.51 -15.46 6.28
C GLU A 196 -9.88 -15.30 7.67
N TRP A 197 -10.66 -14.82 8.66
CA TRP A 197 -10.20 -14.73 10.04
C TRP A 197 -9.75 -16.09 10.60
N LYS A 198 -10.53 -17.16 10.39
CA LYS A 198 -10.15 -18.50 10.88
C LYS A 198 -8.92 -19.03 10.16
N ARG A 199 -8.81 -18.79 8.85
CA ARG A 199 -7.64 -19.17 8.06
C ARG A 199 -6.36 -18.53 8.59
N ASP A 200 -6.43 -17.30 9.07
CA ASP A 200 -5.27 -16.55 9.57
C ASP A 200 -4.94 -16.87 11.03
N THR A 201 -5.95 -17.05 11.88
CA THR A 201 -5.77 -17.29 13.32
C THR A 201 -5.59 -18.76 13.69
N ASP A 202 -6.24 -19.68 12.97
CA ASP A 202 -6.14 -21.13 13.16
C ASP A 202 -6.16 -21.88 11.81
N PRO A 203 -5.01 -21.93 11.11
CA PRO A 203 -4.91 -22.62 9.82
C PRO A 203 -5.29 -24.10 9.88
N ALA A 204 -5.04 -24.78 11.00
CA ALA A 204 -5.36 -26.20 11.17
C ALA A 204 -6.86 -26.40 11.33
N GLY A 205 -7.50 -25.65 12.23
CA GLY A 205 -8.96 -25.67 12.39
C GLY A 205 -9.71 -25.18 11.15
N PHE A 206 -9.11 -24.30 10.34
CA PHE A 206 -9.66 -23.95 9.03
C PHE A 206 -9.63 -25.12 8.04
N GLN A 207 -8.57 -25.95 8.03
CA GLN A 207 -8.56 -27.17 7.20
C GLN A 207 -9.64 -28.16 7.65
N ASP A 208 -9.81 -28.35 8.96
CA ASP A 208 -10.87 -29.22 9.49
C ASP A 208 -12.27 -28.70 9.13
N TYR A 209 -12.51 -27.39 9.26
CA TYR A 209 -13.74 -26.74 8.81
C TYR A 209 -13.96 -26.93 7.30
N ARG A 210 -12.91 -26.79 6.48
CA ARG A 210 -13.01 -27.02 5.03
C ARG A 210 -13.34 -28.47 4.71
N VAL A 211 -12.72 -29.44 5.39
CA VAL A 211 -13.04 -30.85 5.23
C VAL A 211 -14.52 -31.09 5.57
N GLN A 212 -14.97 -30.59 6.73
CA GLN A 212 -16.35 -30.71 7.20
C GLN A 212 -17.39 -30.08 6.24
N THR A 213 -17.04 -28.99 5.58
CA THR A 213 -17.92 -28.25 4.67
C THR A 213 -17.73 -28.61 3.19
N SER A 214 -16.73 -29.44 2.89
CA SER A 214 -16.44 -29.96 1.54
C SER A 214 -17.09 -31.32 1.30
N ILE A 215 -17.04 -31.77 0.04
CA ILE A 215 -17.54 -33.09 -0.36
C ILE A 215 -16.60 -34.15 0.22
N ASP A 216 -17.13 -35.03 1.06
CA ASP A 216 -16.38 -36.05 1.77
C ASP A 216 -15.88 -37.12 0.77
N TRP A 217 -14.61 -37.52 0.89
CA TRP A 217 -14.00 -38.59 0.11
C TRP A 217 -13.59 -39.70 1.08
N ASN A 218 -14.53 -40.58 1.40
CA ASN A 218 -14.26 -41.73 2.26
C ASN A 218 -14.68 -43.01 1.53
N ASP A 219 -13.77 -43.99 1.48
CA ASP A 219 -14.01 -45.34 0.94
C ASP A 219 -14.60 -45.43 -0.48
N GLY A 220 -14.28 -44.48 -1.37
CA GLY A 220 -14.66 -44.54 -2.78
C GLY A 220 -16.15 -44.27 -3.09
N GLU A 221 -16.96 -43.88 -2.11
CA GLU A 221 -18.32 -43.39 -2.33
C GLU A 221 -18.38 -41.85 -2.19
N PHE A 222 -18.97 -41.18 -3.18
CA PHE A 222 -19.32 -39.76 -3.08
C PHE A 222 -20.40 -39.57 -2.02
N ARG A 223 -20.08 -38.91 -0.91
CA ARG A 223 -21.10 -38.39 0.02
C ARG A 223 -20.96 -36.88 0.10
N THR A 224 -21.95 -36.17 -0.45
CA THR A 224 -22.09 -34.75 -0.18
C THR A 224 -22.35 -34.58 1.32
N ALA A 225 -21.58 -33.73 1.99
CA ALA A 225 -21.85 -33.37 3.38
C ALA A 225 -23.34 -32.95 3.52
N ASP A 226 -23.97 -33.34 4.62
CA ASP A 226 -25.37 -32.98 4.90
C ASP A 226 -25.52 -31.45 4.82
N PRO A 227 -26.36 -30.91 3.91
CA PRO A 227 -26.54 -29.47 3.76
C PRO A 227 -26.90 -28.76 5.07
N ALA A 228 -27.64 -29.43 5.96
CA ALA A 228 -28.00 -28.87 7.26
C ALA A 228 -26.77 -28.78 8.19
N ALA A 229 -25.90 -29.80 8.17
CA ALA A 229 -24.65 -29.80 8.93
C ALA A 229 -23.66 -28.75 8.41
N VAL A 230 -23.57 -28.57 7.09
CA VAL A 230 -22.74 -27.53 6.46
C VAL A 230 -23.23 -26.13 6.85
N ALA A 231 -24.55 -25.90 6.80
CA ALA A 231 -25.13 -24.63 7.23
C ALA A 231 -24.88 -24.35 8.72
N ALA A 232 -25.00 -25.38 9.58
CA ALA A 232 -24.73 -25.26 11.00
C ALA A 232 -23.25 -24.95 11.29
N ALA A 233 -22.32 -25.60 10.59
CA ALA A 233 -20.88 -25.34 10.73
C ALA A 233 -20.51 -23.90 10.30
N ARG A 234 -21.09 -23.41 9.19
CA ARG A 234 -20.94 -22.03 8.72
C ARG A 234 -21.48 -21.02 9.72
N ALA A 235 -22.68 -21.26 10.26
CA ALA A 235 -23.27 -20.40 11.28
C ALA A 235 -22.42 -20.36 12.57
N ALA A 236 -21.95 -21.52 13.02
CA ALA A 236 -21.08 -21.61 14.20
C ALA A 236 -19.77 -20.83 14.02
N LEU A 237 -19.16 -20.90 12.83
CA LEU A 237 -17.96 -20.13 12.49
C LEU A 237 -18.22 -18.61 12.53
N VAL A 238 -19.35 -18.16 11.96
CA VAL A 238 -19.73 -16.74 11.98
C VAL A 238 -19.93 -16.24 13.41
N GLU A 239 -20.58 -17.03 14.27
CA GLU A 239 -20.76 -16.68 15.69
C GLU A 239 -19.43 -16.66 16.45
N GLU A 240 -18.55 -17.66 16.24
CA GLU A 240 -17.21 -17.70 16.82
C GLU A 240 -16.39 -16.45 16.44
N TRP A 241 -16.43 -16.06 15.17
CA TRP A 241 -15.80 -14.85 14.66
C TRP A 241 -16.38 -13.59 15.31
N LYS A 242 -17.71 -13.47 15.39
CA LYS A 242 -18.37 -12.33 16.04
C LYS A 242 -18.00 -12.21 17.51
N ASP A 243 -18.02 -13.31 18.25
CA ASP A 243 -17.68 -13.34 19.67
C ASP A 243 -16.21 -12.98 19.92
N THR A 244 -15.31 -13.36 19.00
CA THR A 244 -13.87 -13.10 19.14
C THR A 244 -13.47 -11.69 18.67
N VAL A 245 -14.10 -11.16 17.63
CA VAL A 245 -13.77 -9.84 17.06
C VAL A 245 -14.55 -8.70 17.73
N ALA A 246 -15.74 -8.95 18.28
CA ALA A 246 -16.50 -7.95 19.05
C ALA A 246 -15.70 -7.29 20.20
N PRO A 247 -14.94 -8.03 21.04
CA PRO A 247 -14.10 -7.41 22.06
C PRO A 247 -12.93 -6.62 21.47
N GLU A 248 -12.39 -7.00 20.31
CA GLU A 248 -11.34 -6.22 19.62
C GLU A 248 -11.89 -4.91 19.06
N ARG A 249 -13.09 -4.91 18.46
CA ARG A 249 -13.77 -3.67 18.04
C ARG A 249 -14.09 -2.74 19.21
N ALA A 250 -14.49 -3.30 20.36
CA ALA A 250 -14.74 -2.52 21.56
C ALA A 250 -13.45 -1.89 22.12
N ARG A 251 -12.31 -2.62 22.07
CA ARG A 251 -10.99 -2.09 22.45
C ARG A 251 -10.50 -1.03 21.48
N ALA A 252 -10.53 -1.29 20.17
CA ALA A 252 -10.14 -0.32 19.15
C ALA A 252 -10.98 0.97 19.22
N GLY A 253 -12.29 0.87 19.43
CA GLY A 253 -13.15 2.02 19.65
C GLY A 253 -12.83 2.80 20.92
N ALA A 254 -12.48 2.11 22.01
CA ALA A 254 -12.03 2.75 23.25
C ALA A 254 -10.68 3.47 23.07
N GLU A 255 -9.73 2.85 22.37
CA GLU A 255 -8.41 3.40 22.08
C GLU A 255 -8.49 4.63 21.15
N VAL A 256 -9.35 4.62 20.12
CA VAL A 256 -9.60 5.80 19.27
C VAL A 256 -10.21 6.93 20.08
N THR A 257 -11.16 6.63 20.97
CA THR A 257 -11.79 7.63 21.84
C THR A 257 -10.76 8.22 22.81
N GLU A 258 -9.91 7.39 23.40
CA GLU A 258 -8.82 7.81 24.28
C GLU A 258 -7.80 8.67 23.53
N ALA A 259 -7.39 8.28 22.32
CA ALA A 259 -6.50 9.05 21.47
C ALA A 259 -7.10 10.43 21.13
N GLN A 260 -8.39 10.50 20.78
CA GLN A 260 -9.08 11.76 20.52
C GLN A 260 -9.13 12.66 21.76
N LEU A 261 -9.34 12.09 22.95
CA LEU A 261 -9.31 12.84 24.21
C LEU A 261 -7.90 13.37 24.53
N LEU A 262 -6.85 12.59 24.28
CA LEU A 262 -5.47 13.01 24.47
C LEU A 262 -5.07 14.14 23.51
N ILE A 263 -5.49 14.08 22.24
CA ILE A 263 -5.28 15.16 21.27
C ILE A 263 -6.01 16.43 21.72
N ALA A 264 -7.28 16.31 22.11
CA ALA A 264 -8.06 17.46 22.58
C ALA A 264 -7.48 18.08 23.87
N GLU A 265 -6.88 17.28 24.74
CA GLU A 265 -6.21 17.77 25.94
C GLU A 265 -4.86 18.44 25.62
N ALA A 266 -4.08 17.89 24.68
CA ALA A 266 -2.87 18.54 24.18
C ALA A 266 -3.18 19.92 23.59
N ASP A 267 -4.19 20.02 22.72
CA ASP A 267 -4.66 21.29 22.14
C ASP A 267 -5.14 22.30 23.18
N ARG A 268 -5.67 21.81 24.32
CA ARG A 268 -6.08 22.66 25.44
C ARG A 268 -4.86 23.19 26.18
N LEU A 269 -3.88 22.34 26.46
CA LEU A 269 -2.64 22.71 27.14
C LEU A 269 -1.81 23.68 26.32
N ASP A 270 -1.70 23.47 25.01
CA ASP A 270 -0.98 24.38 24.10
C ASP A 270 -1.62 25.77 24.10
N ARG A 271 -2.95 25.85 23.98
CA ARG A 271 -3.68 27.13 24.08
C ARG A 271 -3.51 27.80 25.43
N ALA A 272 -3.49 27.04 26.52
CA ALA A 272 -3.27 27.59 27.86
C ALA A 272 -1.84 28.13 28.03
N ASN A 273 -0.84 27.46 27.45
CA ASN A 273 0.54 27.92 27.43
C ASN A 273 0.71 29.16 26.55
N ASP A 274 0.09 29.21 25.38
CA ASP A 274 0.09 30.39 24.51
C ASP A 274 -0.55 31.59 25.19
N ALA A 275 -1.69 31.39 25.85
CA ALA A 275 -2.36 32.45 26.60
C ALA A 275 -1.48 32.97 27.76
N ARG A 276 -0.83 32.07 28.51
CA ARG A 276 0.12 32.44 29.58
C ARG A 276 1.33 33.18 29.04
N ASN A 277 1.88 32.75 27.91
CA ASN A 277 3.00 33.44 27.26
C ASN A 277 2.60 34.83 26.78
N GLN A 278 1.38 34.99 26.24
CA GLN A 278 0.84 36.29 25.84
C GLN A 278 0.54 37.20 27.03
N GLU A 279 0.03 36.67 28.14
CA GLU A 279 -0.16 37.43 29.39
C GLU A 279 1.17 37.85 30.00
N ALA A 280 2.16 36.96 30.08
CA ALA A 280 3.51 37.30 30.52
C ALA A 280 4.15 38.38 29.64
N ALA A 281 3.91 38.34 28.32
CA ALA A 281 4.36 39.36 27.38
C ALA A 281 3.62 40.70 27.53
N ARG A 282 2.40 40.72 28.10
CA ARG A 282 1.61 41.94 28.36
C ARG A 282 1.92 42.55 29.73
N GLU A 283 2.17 41.72 30.75
CA GLU A 283 2.49 42.18 32.11
C GLU A 283 3.91 42.75 32.22
N THR A 284 4.80 42.39 31.30
CA THR A 284 6.15 42.96 31.20
C THR A 284 6.32 43.68 29.85
N PRO A 285 6.06 45.00 29.77
CA PRO A 285 6.33 45.77 28.55
C PRO A 285 7.85 45.78 28.35
N GLY A 286 8.34 44.90 27.46
CA GLY A 286 9.77 44.59 27.32
C GLY A 286 10.08 43.10 27.20
N ALA A 287 9.11 42.19 27.16
CA ALA A 287 9.39 40.76 26.94
C ALA A 287 9.99 40.41 25.55
N SER A 288 10.12 41.39 24.64
CA SER A 288 11.03 41.30 23.48
C SER A 288 12.52 41.43 23.84
N ASP A 289 12.86 41.76 25.09
CA ASP A 289 14.23 41.94 25.61
C ASP A 289 14.85 40.67 26.19
N VAL A 290 14.21 39.51 26.14
CA VAL A 290 14.90 38.24 26.51
C VAL A 290 16.11 38.02 25.59
N ASP A 291 16.00 38.47 24.33
CA ASP A 291 17.06 38.44 23.34
C ASP A 291 18.15 39.50 23.60
N ASN A 292 17.81 40.62 24.26
CA ASN A 292 18.76 41.65 24.68
C ASN A 292 19.51 41.25 25.96
N GLY A 293 18.84 40.58 26.91
CA GLY A 293 19.48 40.11 28.15
C GLY A 293 20.57 39.06 27.92
N ARG A 294 20.43 38.20 26.90
CA ARG A 294 21.46 37.23 26.50
C ARG A 294 22.66 37.90 25.83
N ALA A 295 22.42 38.86 24.95
CA ALA A 295 23.47 39.65 24.32
C ALA A 295 24.25 40.50 25.35
N GLU A 296 23.55 41.08 26.33
CA GLU A 296 24.16 41.81 27.44
C GLU A 296 24.98 40.91 28.37
N MET A 297 24.52 39.69 28.66
CA MET A 297 25.29 38.70 29.43
C MET A 297 26.57 38.27 28.69
N ALA A 298 26.48 38.01 27.38
CA ALA A 298 27.66 37.68 26.58
C ALA A 298 28.67 38.84 26.57
N ALA A 299 28.21 40.09 26.42
CA ALA A 299 29.08 41.27 26.46
C ALA A 299 29.75 41.46 27.84
N GLN A 300 29.03 41.20 28.94
CA GLN A 300 29.58 41.26 30.29
C GLN A 300 30.67 40.21 30.53
N LEU A 301 30.47 38.98 30.06
CA LEU A 301 31.46 37.90 30.16
C LEU A 301 32.72 38.21 29.34
N GLU A 302 32.57 38.80 28.17
CA GLU A 302 33.69 39.19 27.29
C GLU A 302 34.49 40.38 27.84
N ALA A 303 33.81 41.34 28.50
CA ALA A 303 34.46 42.40 29.26
C ALA A 303 35.26 41.84 30.44
N ARG A 304 34.68 40.89 31.18
CA ARG A 304 35.36 40.22 32.32
C ARG A 304 36.59 39.43 31.87
N ALA A 305 36.51 38.74 30.74
CA ALA A 305 37.67 38.07 30.14
C ALA A 305 38.79 39.06 29.79
N SER A 306 38.43 40.25 29.30
CA SER A 306 39.39 41.31 28.96
C SER A 306 40.07 41.92 30.19
N ASP A 307 39.34 42.01 31.32
CA ASP A 307 39.92 42.43 32.59
C ASP A 307 40.88 41.38 33.16
N TYR A 308 40.55 40.09 33.08
CA TYR A 308 41.46 39.01 33.48
C TYR A 308 42.76 38.98 32.66
N ASP A 309 42.69 39.18 31.34
CA ASP A 309 43.89 39.26 30.51
C ASP A 309 44.74 40.50 30.83
N ARG A 310 44.11 41.62 31.18
CA ARG A 310 44.83 42.83 31.60
C ARG A 310 45.59 42.59 32.90
N ASP A 311 44.96 41.96 33.88
CA ASP A 311 45.58 41.63 35.15
C ASP A 311 46.68 40.56 35.00
N ALA A 312 46.49 39.59 34.10
CA ALA A 312 47.53 38.62 33.74
C ALA A 312 48.74 39.28 33.08
N ALA A 313 48.52 40.25 32.19
CA ALA A 313 49.58 41.03 31.54
C ALA A 313 50.32 41.96 32.51
N ALA A 314 49.64 42.40 33.59
CA ALA A 314 50.23 43.18 34.67
C ALA A 314 51.06 42.35 35.66
N GLY A 315 51.19 41.03 35.44
CA GLY A 315 51.98 40.13 36.30
C GLY A 315 51.17 39.39 37.35
N GLY A 316 49.84 39.40 37.25
CA GLY A 316 48.91 38.69 38.14
C GLY A 316 48.30 39.60 39.20
N THR A 317 47.41 39.04 40.02
CA THR A 317 46.81 39.76 41.16
C THR A 317 47.30 39.17 42.48
N ALA A 318 46.94 39.80 43.60
CA ALA A 318 47.26 39.28 44.93
C ALA A 318 46.69 37.87 45.19
N ASN A 319 45.66 37.46 44.44
CA ASN A 319 44.90 36.23 44.67
C ASN A 319 44.93 35.25 43.50
N ALA A 320 45.60 35.58 42.38
CA ALA A 320 45.65 34.71 41.21
C ALA A 320 46.92 34.98 40.39
N THR A 321 47.56 33.91 39.96
CA THR A 321 48.75 33.97 39.10
C THR A 321 48.38 34.39 37.67
N PRO A 322 49.34 34.89 36.86
CA PRO A 322 49.09 35.23 35.45
C PRO A 322 48.51 34.08 34.62
N ASP A 323 48.89 32.84 34.91
CA ASP A 323 48.44 31.67 34.15
C ASP A 323 46.98 31.31 34.50
N GLU A 324 46.62 31.34 35.79
CA GLU A 324 45.23 31.13 36.25
C GLU A 324 44.27 32.21 35.72
N LEU A 325 44.73 33.46 35.62
CA LEU A 325 43.92 34.55 35.06
C LEU A 325 43.67 34.38 33.56
N ARG A 326 44.63 33.86 32.80
CA ARG A 326 44.43 33.56 31.36
C ARG A 326 43.47 32.40 31.15
N GLU A 327 43.49 31.41 32.04
CA GLU A 327 42.52 30.31 32.03
C GLU A 327 41.11 30.82 32.32
N LEU A 328 40.92 31.65 33.36
CA LEU A 328 39.64 32.31 33.65
C LEU A 328 39.15 33.21 32.50
N ALA A 329 40.05 33.88 31.79
CA ALA A 329 39.72 34.66 30.60
C ALA A 329 39.24 33.78 29.45
N SER A 330 39.84 32.59 29.26
CA SER A 330 39.41 31.61 28.26
C SER A 330 38.03 31.04 28.59
N ASP A 331 37.79 30.67 29.86
CA ASP A 331 36.51 30.13 30.31
C ASP A 331 35.36 31.14 30.17
N ALA A 332 35.61 32.41 30.54
CA ALA A 332 34.63 33.48 30.38
C ALA A 332 34.27 33.71 28.91
N ARG A 333 35.22 33.58 27.98
CA ARG A 333 34.97 33.65 26.52
C ARG A 333 34.19 32.45 26.01
N ALA A 334 34.52 31.24 26.47
CA ALA A 334 33.79 30.03 26.10
C ALA A 334 32.32 30.12 26.53
N GLN A 335 32.06 30.63 27.75
CA GLN A 335 30.70 30.89 28.22
C GLN A 335 29.99 31.98 27.41
N ALA A 336 30.68 33.09 27.08
CA ALA A 336 30.11 34.13 26.23
C ALA A 336 29.71 33.61 24.82
N GLN A 337 30.50 32.68 24.28
CA GLN A 337 30.23 32.04 22.98
C GLN A 337 28.96 31.18 23.03
N LEU A 338 28.73 30.41 24.09
CA LEU A 338 27.50 29.62 24.26
C LEU A 338 26.25 30.50 24.29
N PHE A 339 26.30 31.64 24.98
CA PHE A 339 25.18 32.60 24.98
C PHE A 339 24.94 33.26 23.62
N ARG A 340 25.93 33.24 22.72
CA ARG A 340 25.85 33.81 21.37
C ARG A 340 25.36 32.80 20.34
N ASP A 341 25.76 31.53 20.47
CA ASP A 341 25.43 30.46 19.53
C ASP A 341 23.99 29.92 19.72
N ASP A 342 23.43 30.04 20.93
CA ASP A 342 22.01 29.72 21.24
C ASP A 342 21.04 30.89 20.92
N ALA A 343 21.51 31.97 20.31
CA ALA A 343 20.65 33.05 19.82
C ALA A 343 20.07 32.64 18.45
N PRO A 344 18.74 32.76 18.23
CA PRO A 344 18.16 32.44 16.93
C PRO A 344 18.79 33.32 15.84
N ALA A 345 19.17 32.70 14.73
CA ALA A 345 19.99 33.26 13.66
C ALA A 345 19.28 34.35 12.80
N GLU A 346 18.60 35.32 13.41
CA GLU A 346 17.79 36.30 12.67
C GLU A 346 18.42 37.70 12.53
N ARG A 347 19.71 37.90 12.92
CA ARG A 347 20.33 39.25 12.84
C ARG A 347 21.54 39.41 11.93
N GLN A 348 21.96 38.40 11.17
CA GLN A 348 23.15 38.51 10.30
C GLN A 348 22.88 38.66 8.80
N GLU A 349 21.64 38.54 8.31
CA GLU A 349 21.34 38.70 6.88
C GLU A 349 21.00 40.14 6.43
N ALA A 350 20.80 41.08 7.37
CA ALA A 350 20.35 42.44 7.02
C ALA A 350 21.46 43.44 6.61
N ALA A 351 22.73 43.02 6.55
CA ALA A 351 23.85 43.94 6.24
C ALA A 351 24.65 43.60 4.97
N GLN A 352 24.20 42.65 4.14
CA GLN A 352 24.89 42.36 2.87
C GLN A 352 23.90 42.32 1.70
N GLY A 353 23.65 43.50 1.14
CA GLY A 353 22.95 43.63 -0.13
C GLY A 353 23.13 45.02 -0.72
N THR A 354 24.16 45.22 -1.55
CA THR A 354 24.08 46.02 -2.80
C THR A 354 25.40 45.97 -3.60
N GLY A 355 25.35 45.34 -4.78
CA GLY A 355 26.14 45.71 -5.98
C GLY A 355 27.40 44.92 -6.30
N GLY A 356 27.33 44.00 -7.28
CA GLY A 356 28.44 43.17 -7.85
C GLY A 356 29.40 43.89 -8.82
N PRO A 357 30.18 43.21 -9.71
CA PRO A 357 29.91 41.90 -10.34
C PRO A 357 31.06 40.85 -10.34
N SER A 358 30.61 39.60 -10.43
CA SER A 358 31.11 38.42 -11.17
C SER A 358 32.60 38.13 -11.41
N THR A 359 32.99 37.00 -10.82
CA THR A 359 33.64 35.80 -11.42
C THR A 359 35.08 35.86 -11.92
N GLU A 360 35.95 35.15 -11.19
CA GLU A 360 36.68 34.03 -11.79
C GLU A 360 36.99 32.92 -10.77
N SER A 361 36.62 31.70 -11.16
CA SER A 361 37.21 30.40 -10.79
C SER A 361 36.86 29.68 -9.47
N ALA A 362 36.40 28.42 -9.63
CA ALA A 362 36.91 27.19 -8.99
C ALA A 362 35.83 26.30 -8.30
N PRO A 363 35.98 24.95 -8.34
CA PRO A 363 34.94 23.96 -8.01
C PRO A 363 34.74 23.82 -6.48
N PRO A 364 33.61 23.21 -6.03
CA PRO A 364 33.23 23.23 -4.62
C PRO A 364 34.19 22.39 -3.79
N ALA A 365 34.98 23.06 -2.94
CA ALA A 365 35.65 22.41 -1.83
C ALA A 365 34.61 22.04 -0.77
N THR A 366 34.55 20.77 -0.41
CA THR A 366 33.80 20.24 0.72
C THR A 366 34.19 20.98 1.99
N ASP A 367 33.27 21.77 2.54
CA ASP A 367 33.48 22.57 3.74
C ASP A 367 33.58 21.67 4.99
N PRO A 368 34.75 21.57 5.66
CA PRO A 368 34.92 20.74 6.85
C PRO A 368 34.07 21.22 8.05
N ARG A 369 33.56 22.46 8.03
CA ARG A 369 32.65 22.97 9.07
C ARG A 369 31.27 22.34 8.97
N ALA A 370 30.78 22.08 7.76
CA ALA A 370 29.50 21.40 7.55
C ALA A 370 29.54 19.92 7.94
N SER A 371 30.73 19.30 7.94
CA SER A 371 30.92 17.94 8.44
C SER A 371 31.02 17.88 9.96
N ALA A 372 31.71 18.83 10.60
CA ALA A 372 31.79 18.92 12.07
C ALA A 372 30.44 19.27 12.71
N SER A 373 29.63 20.14 12.10
CA SER A 373 28.26 20.41 12.56
C SER A 373 27.32 19.23 12.35
N ARG A 374 27.59 18.37 11.34
CA ARG A 374 26.87 17.10 11.15
C ARG A 374 27.28 16.05 12.19
N GLU A 375 28.56 15.90 12.49
CA GLU A 375 29.05 14.99 13.54
C GLU A 375 28.62 15.45 14.95
N ALA A 376 28.59 16.76 15.22
CA ALA A 376 28.08 17.32 16.47
C ALA A 376 26.54 17.18 16.59
N GLY A 377 25.82 17.27 15.47
CA GLY A 377 24.38 16.96 15.40
C GLY A 377 24.06 15.47 15.50
N GLU A 378 24.95 14.58 15.02
CA GLU A 378 24.82 13.12 15.14
C GLU A 378 25.04 12.62 16.58
N ILE A 379 25.79 13.36 17.41
CA ILE A 379 25.97 13.06 18.85
C ILE A 379 24.78 13.58 19.70
N ALA A 380 23.90 14.42 19.15
CA ALA A 380 22.86 15.13 19.90
C ALA A 380 21.41 14.62 19.71
N TYR A 381 21.19 13.39 19.23
CA TYR A 381 19.84 12.80 19.21
C TYR A 381 19.64 11.52 20.05
N ASP A 382 20.65 10.99 20.74
CA ASP A 382 20.41 9.97 21.78
C ASP A 382 21.54 9.91 22.82
N SER A 383 21.65 10.92 23.70
CA SER A 383 22.58 10.83 24.83
C SER A 383 21.95 10.07 26.00
N ALA A 384 22.72 9.15 26.58
CA ALA A 384 22.33 8.41 27.78
C ALA A 384 22.03 9.34 28.97
N GLU A 385 22.69 10.50 29.06
CA GLU A 385 22.37 11.54 30.04
C GLU A 385 20.91 12.02 29.95
N ARG A 386 20.35 12.17 28.74
CA ARG A 386 18.97 12.65 28.58
C ARG A 386 17.98 11.62 29.14
N ARG A 387 18.17 10.33 28.85
CA ARG A 387 17.37 9.25 29.43
C ARG A 387 17.47 9.21 30.94
N GLN A 388 18.67 9.38 31.49
CA GLN A 388 18.87 9.38 32.93
C GLN A 388 18.22 10.57 33.63
N SER A 389 18.24 11.76 33.02
CA SER A 389 17.55 12.93 33.53
C SER A 389 16.02 12.75 33.53
N THR A 390 15.48 12.11 32.50
CA THR A 390 14.05 11.80 32.39
C THR A 390 13.62 10.75 33.42
N ILE A 391 14.43 9.71 33.64
CA ILE A 391 14.20 8.71 34.70
C ILE A 391 14.13 9.39 36.06
N GLN A 392 15.12 10.22 36.41
CA GLN A 392 15.14 10.93 37.69
C GLN A 392 13.95 11.88 37.87
N ALA A 393 13.52 12.54 36.80
CA ALA A 393 12.32 13.40 36.83
C ALA A 393 11.03 12.60 37.05
N MET A 394 10.95 11.36 36.56
CA MET A 394 9.79 10.48 36.75
C MET A 394 9.78 9.83 38.14
N GLU A 395 10.95 9.44 38.66
CA GLU A 395 11.12 8.97 40.04
C GLU A 395 10.75 10.06 41.06
N ALA A 396 11.19 11.30 40.83
CA ALA A 396 10.83 12.44 41.68
C ALA A 396 9.32 12.74 41.71
N LYS A 397 8.59 12.32 40.66
CA LYS A 397 7.13 12.43 40.57
C LYS A 397 6.39 11.20 41.08
N GLY A 398 7.11 10.21 41.63
CA GLY A 398 6.52 8.99 42.20
C GLY A 398 5.95 8.02 41.16
N VAL A 399 6.42 8.08 39.91
CA VAL A 399 5.96 7.18 38.86
C VAL A 399 6.43 5.74 39.14
N PRO A 400 5.55 4.72 39.05
CA PRO A 400 5.95 3.34 39.29
C PRO A 400 7.04 2.85 38.34
N PRO A 401 8.02 2.02 38.80
CA PRO A 401 9.18 1.61 38.00
C PRO A 401 8.84 0.95 36.66
N HIS A 402 7.79 0.13 36.61
CA HIS A 402 7.36 -0.55 35.38
C HIS A 402 6.84 0.42 34.30
N VAL A 403 6.36 1.60 34.68
CA VAL A 403 5.91 2.66 33.74
C VAL A 403 7.11 3.46 33.22
N ILE A 404 8.12 3.67 34.07
CA ILE A 404 9.40 4.25 33.65
C ILE A 404 10.08 3.33 32.63
N GLU A 405 10.11 2.02 32.91
CA GLU A 405 10.70 1.02 32.00
C GLU A 405 9.98 0.94 30.65
N ALA A 406 8.64 0.92 30.65
CA ALA A 406 7.84 0.94 29.42
C ALA A 406 8.05 2.23 28.60
N ARG A 407 8.24 3.38 29.27
CA ARG A 407 8.59 4.64 28.59
C ARG A 407 10.00 4.60 28.02
N MET A 408 10.98 4.07 28.76
CA MET A 408 12.37 3.98 28.30
C MET A 408 12.54 3.00 27.14
N SER A 409 11.75 1.92 27.09
CA SER A 409 11.73 0.98 25.96
C SER A 409 11.13 1.62 24.71
N ALA A 410 10.04 2.39 24.85
CA ALA A 410 9.45 3.16 23.74
C ALA A 410 10.41 4.25 23.22
N ASP A 411 11.02 5.05 24.10
CA ASP A 411 12.01 6.07 23.72
C ASP A 411 13.20 5.45 22.96
N SER A 412 13.64 4.26 23.37
CA SER A 412 14.72 3.52 22.68
C SER A 412 14.30 2.97 21.31
N ALA A 413 13.03 2.56 21.15
CA ALA A 413 12.49 2.12 19.86
C ALA A 413 12.32 3.29 18.86
N HIS A 414 12.09 4.51 19.38
CA HIS A 414 11.97 5.73 18.58
C HIS A 414 13.30 6.46 18.34
N ALA A 415 14.43 5.95 18.83
CA ALA A 415 15.76 6.55 18.66
C ALA A 415 16.36 6.41 17.23
N THR A 416 15.57 5.94 16.27
CA THR A 416 16.01 5.80 14.87
C THR A 416 15.72 7.11 14.11
N PRO A 417 16.73 7.88 13.68
CA PRO A 417 16.49 9.15 12.99
C PRO A 417 15.85 8.94 11.61
N PRO A 418 15.09 9.92 11.08
CA PRO A 418 14.39 9.82 9.79
C PRO A 418 15.28 9.47 8.59
N SER A 419 16.59 9.73 8.67
CA SER A 419 17.58 9.38 7.65
C SER A 419 17.87 7.87 7.56
N ALA A 420 17.65 7.11 8.64
CA ALA A 420 17.87 5.67 8.66
C ALA A 420 16.83 4.91 7.80
N ALA A 421 15.68 5.52 7.51
CA ALA A 421 14.68 4.98 6.58
C ALA A 421 15.12 5.05 5.10
N VAL A 422 16.14 5.85 4.77
CA VAL A 422 16.60 6.05 3.37
C VAL A 422 17.94 5.35 3.09
N THR A 423 18.61 4.79 4.11
CA THR A 423 19.90 4.09 3.94
C THR A 423 19.94 2.66 4.46
N SER A 424 18.83 2.11 4.98
CA SER A 424 18.80 0.70 5.38
C SER A 424 18.60 -0.21 4.16
N LYS A 425 19.69 -0.54 3.48
CA LYS A 425 19.80 -1.85 2.83
C LYS A 425 19.68 -2.87 3.97
N ALA A 426 18.52 -3.51 4.08
CA ALA A 426 18.23 -4.48 5.12
C ALA A 426 19.41 -5.46 5.28
N PRO A 427 19.96 -5.66 6.49
CA PRO A 427 20.93 -6.72 6.70
C PRO A 427 20.20 -8.04 6.46
N MET A 428 20.59 -8.73 5.40
CA MET A 428 20.16 -10.11 5.18
C MET A 428 20.47 -10.90 6.45
N SER A 429 19.43 -11.47 7.04
CA SER A 429 19.54 -12.44 8.11
C SER A 429 20.61 -13.47 7.75
N THR A 430 21.66 -13.50 8.56
CA THR A 430 22.71 -14.51 8.51
C THR A 430 22.06 -15.85 8.83
N VAL A 431 21.70 -16.59 7.79
CA VAL A 431 21.27 -17.98 7.91
C VAL A 431 22.40 -18.73 8.64
N PRO A 432 22.15 -19.35 9.81
CA PRO A 432 23.15 -20.17 10.45
C PRO A 432 23.48 -21.35 9.53
N GLN A 433 24.72 -21.39 9.04
CA GLN A 433 25.24 -22.51 8.28
C GLN A 433 25.16 -23.78 9.14
N THR A 434 24.19 -24.62 8.85
CA THR A 434 24.16 -25.98 9.38
C THR A 434 25.35 -26.73 8.76
N ARG A 435 26.22 -27.15 9.67
CA ARG A 435 27.43 -27.93 9.47
C ARG A 435 27.18 -29.06 8.48
N ARG A 436 27.82 -29.00 7.30
CA ARG A 436 27.99 -30.16 6.42
C ARG A 436 28.79 -31.24 7.15
N GLY A 437 28.09 -32.20 7.75
CA GLY A 437 28.64 -33.50 8.09
C GLY A 437 28.69 -34.36 6.83
N ARG A 438 29.86 -34.45 6.20
CA ARG A 438 30.14 -35.39 5.12
C ARG A 438 30.44 -36.77 5.71
N GLY A 439 29.57 -37.74 5.42
CA GLY A 439 29.97 -39.05 4.92
C GLY A 439 30.06 -40.23 5.89
N GLN A 440 29.09 -41.15 5.78
CA GLN A 440 29.21 -42.59 5.51
C GLN A 440 27.76 -43.03 5.16
N GLY A 441 27.40 -43.74 4.08
CA GLY A 441 28.14 -44.65 3.24
C GLY A 441 27.51 -46.05 3.34
N GLN A 442 26.33 -46.27 2.71
CA GLN A 442 25.70 -47.56 2.36
C GLN A 442 24.37 -47.21 1.65
N GLY A 443 24.03 -47.58 0.40
CA GLY A 443 24.57 -48.58 -0.52
C GLY A 443 23.60 -49.76 -0.65
N ALA A 444 22.66 -49.69 -1.60
CA ALA A 444 21.78 -50.76 -2.14
C ALA A 444 20.81 -51.43 -1.12
N ASP A 445 19.59 -51.88 -1.39
CA ASP A 445 18.91 -52.59 -2.51
C ASP A 445 17.42 -52.14 -2.53
N ARG A 446 16.65 -51.99 -3.62
CA ARG A 446 16.14 -52.89 -4.68
C ARG A 446 15.41 -54.17 -4.23
N ALA A 447 14.14 -54.31 -4.67
CA ALA A 447 13.16 -55.40 -4.48
C ALA A 447 12.52 -55.42 -3.08
N ASP A 448 11.22 -55.66 -2.86
CA ASP A 448 10.20 -56.51 -3.51
C ASP A 448 8.81 -55.94 -3.10
N LEU A 449 7.84 -55.71 -3.98
CA LEU A 449 6.70 -56.61 -4.26
C LEU A 449 6.14 -57.41 -3.07
N SER A 450 4.80 -57.38 -2.97
CA SER A 450 3.91 -58.12 -2.03
C SER A 450 3.77 -57.44 -0.65
N ARG A 451 2.59 -57.06 -0.21
CA ARG A 451 1.34 -57.83 -0.20
C ARG A 451 0.13 -56.93 -0.06
#